data_AF-A0A2N2H2W6-F1
#
_entry.id   AF-A0A2N2H2W6-F1
#
_cell.length_a   1.000
_cell.length_b   1.000
_cell.length_c   1.000
_cell.angle_alpha   90.00
_cell.angle_beta   90.00
_cell.angle_gamma   90.00
#
_symmetry.space_group_name_H-M   'P 1'
#
loop_
_entity.id
_entity.type
_entity.pdbx_description
1 polymer ?
#
loop_
_entity_poly.entity_id
_entity_poly.type
_entity_poly.pdbx_seq_one_letter_code
_entity_poly.pdbx_strand_id
1 'polypeptide(L)' 'MEKGPEPFVGKPLEVRVDERGLDRALRRLRRITASEGILREMKRRRHYEKPSQASKRKLREAARRRKRRMKRSED' A
#
# COMPACT_ATOMS: atom_id res chain seq x y z
N MET A 1 16.10 -34.18 -11.53
CA MET A 1 15.11 -33.53 -10.65
C MET A 1 15.38 -32.03 -10.73
N GLU A 2 14.82 -31.37 -11.76
CA GLU A 2 14.99 -29.94 -11.97
C GLU A 2 14.33 -29.19 -10.81
N LYS A 3 15.08 -28.28 -10.17
CA LYS A 3 14.52 -27.40 -9.15
C LYS A 3 13.44 -26.54 -9.80
N GLY A 4 12.25 -26.55 -9.23
CA GLY A 4 11.15 -25.69 -9.68
C GLY A 4 11.52 -24.20 -9.63
N PRO A 5 10.74 -23.32 -10.28
CA PRO A 5 11.04 -21.90 -10.32
C PRO A 5 11.10 -21.35 -8.90
N GLU A 6 12.22 -20.69 -8.57
CA GLU A 6 12.41 -19.97 -7.31
C GLU A 6 11.18 -19.07 -7.05
N PRO A 7 10.58 -19.11 -5.85
CA PRO A 7 9.44 -18.26 -5.56
C PRO A 7 9.86 -16.81 -5.79
N PHE A 8 9.05 -16.05 -6.52
CA PHE A 8 9.28 -14.63 -6.70
C PHE A 8 9.11 -13.93 -5.35
N VAL A 9 10.19 -13.87 -4.58
CA VAL A 9 10.29 -13.05 -3.39
C VAL A 9 10.56 -11.64 -3.91
N GLY A 10 9.48 -10.88 -4.12
CA GLY A 10 9.60 -9.46 -4.45
C GLY A 10 10.51 -8.75 -3.42
N LYS A 11 11.18 -7.68 -3.84
CA LYS A 11 12.09 -6.93 -2.95
C LYS A 11 11.34 -6.50 -1.67
N PRO A 12 11.82 -6.85 -0.47
CA PRO A 12 11.16 -6.45 0.77
C PRO A 12 11.24 -4.94 0.98
N LEU A 13 10.30 -4.42 1.75
CA LEU A 13 10.26 -3.00 2.10
C LEU A 13 11.28 -2.72 3.19
N GLU A 14 12.35 -2.01 2.85
CA GLU A 14 13.51 -1.77 3.71
C GLU A 14 13.66 -0.28 4.06
N VAL A 15 14.09 0.00 5.29
CA VAL A 15 14.48 1.34 5.73
C VAL A 15 15.79 1.24 6.50
N ARG A 16 16.83 1.93 6.00
CA ARG A 16 18.11 2.04 6.70
C ARG A 16 17.99 3.02 7.86
N VAL A 17 18.64 2.69 8.97
CA VAL A 17 18.73 3.57 10.14
C VAL A 17 19.98 4.41 9.99
N ASP A 18 19.80 5.73 9.97
CA ASP A 18 20.90 6.69 9.95
C ASP A 18 21.22 7.16 11.38
N GLU A 19 22.29 7.93 11.55
CA GLU A 19 22.69 8.60 12.82
C GLU A 19 21.60 9.51 13.41
N ARG A 20 20.59 9.85 12.60
CA ARG A 20 19.39 10.62 12.98
C ARG A 20 18.45 9.86 13.94
N GLY A 21 18.75 8.60 14.25
CA GLY A 21 18.10 7.82 15.31
C GLY A 21 17.00 6.86 14.85
N LEU A 22 16.75 5.84 15.68
CA LEU A 22 15.81 4.74 15.41
C LEU A 22 14.35 5.20 15.25
N ASP A 23 13.91 6.13 16.09
CA ASP A 23 12.51 6.59 16.12
C ASP A 23 12.08 7.20 14.77
N ARG A 24 13.01 7.92 14.14
CA ARG A 24 12.81 8.51 12.81
C ARG A 24 12.71 7.44 11.73
N ALA A 25 13.56 6.42 11.79
CA ALA A 25 13.51 5.29 10.85
C ALA A 25 12.18 4.54 10.96
N LEU A 26 11.67 4.29 12.17
CA LEU A 26 10.36 3.66 12.39
C LEU A 26 9.21 4.49 11.83
N ARG A 27 9.22 5.81 12.04
CA ARG A 27 8.22 6.72 11.45
C ARG A 27 8.26 6.69 9.92
N ARG A 28 9.47 6.67 9.34
CA ARG A 28 9.66 6.57 7.89
C ARG A 28 9.12 5.25 7.36
N LEU A 29 9.45 4.14 8.01
CA LEU A 29 8.95 2.80 7.68
C LEU A 29 7.42 2.79 7.68
N ARG A 30 6.79 3.28 8.75
CA ARG A 30 5.32 3.37 8.84
C ARG A 30 4.71 4.20 7.70
N ARG A 31 5.36 5.29 7.29
CA ARG A 31 4.90 6.14 6.18
C ARG A 31 5.01 5.43 4.83
N ILE A 32 6.13 4.75 4.56
CA ILE A 32 6.32 3.99 3.31
C ILE A 32 5.31 2.84 3.25
N THR A 33 5.15 2.06 4.32
CA THR A 33 4.15 0.99 4.42
C THR A 33 2.72 1.48 4.17
N ALA A 34 2.37 2.67 4.69
CA ALA A 34 1.07 3.28 4.45
C ALA A 34 0.91 3.77 3.00
N SER A 35 1.98 4.29 2.40
CA SER A 35 2.00 4.78 1.01
C SER A 35 1.83 3.64 0.01
N GLU A 36 2.58 2.55 0.19
CA GLU A 36 2.45 1.31 -0.61
C GLU A 36 1.07 0.67 -0.45
N GLY A 37 0.41 0.90 0.69
CA GLY A 37 -0.95 0.42 0.92
C GLY A 37 -1.04 -1.09 1.16
N ILE A 38 0.08 -1.75 1.48
CA ILE A 38 0.18 -3.20 1.71
C ILE A 38 -0.87 -3.68 2.71
N LEU A 39 -1.00 -2.99 3.85
CA LEU A 39 -1.98 -3.35 4.88
C LEU A 39 -3.43 -3.23 4.39
N ARG A 40 -3.71 -2.26 3.51
CA ARG A 40 -5.05 -2.08 2.91
C ARG A 40 -5.34 -3.21 1.94
N GLU A 41 -4.36 -3.61 1.15
CA GLU A 41 -4.47 -4.70 0.19
C GLU A 41 -4.66 -6.05 0.89
N MET A 42 -3.92 -6.32 1.96
CA MET A 42 -4.10 -7.52 2.77
C MET A 42 -5.52 -7.61 3.35
N LYS A 43 -6.03 -6.52 3.94
CA LYS A 43 -7.41 -6.47 4.44
C LYS A 43 -8.44 -6.70 3.33
N ARG A 44 -8.18 -6.16 2.14
CA ARG A 44 -9.05 -6.31 0.97
C ARG A 44 -9.10 -7.74 0.45
N ARG A 45 -7.96 -8.44 0.45
CA ARG A 45 -7.83 -9.83 -0.03
C ARG A 45 -8.21 -10.89 1.00
N ARG A 46 -8.44 -10.50 2.26
CA ARG A 46 -8.79 -11.44 3.34
C ARG A 46 -10.03 -12.30 3.03
N HIS A 47 -10.97 -11.76 2.26
CA HIS A 47 -12.18 -12.45 1.84
C HIS A 47 -12.45 -12.21 0.35
N TYR A 48 -13.11 -13.16 -0.30
CA TYR A 48 -13.55 -12.97 -1.67
C TYR A 48 -14.55 -11.82 -1.76
N GLU A 49 -14.29 -10.91 -2.70
CA GLU A 49 -15.20 -9.82 -3.01
C GLU A 49 -15.83 -10.06 -4.36
N LYS A 50 -17.18 -10.07 -4.40
CA LYS A 50 -17.93 -10.18 -5.65
C LYS A 50 -17.54 -9.06 -6.64
N PRO A 51 -17.52 -9.33 -7.95
CA PRO A 51 -17.10 -8.35 -8.96
C PRO A 51 -17.90 -7.05 -8.93
N SER A 52 -19.21 -7.13 -8.67
CA SER A 52 -20.07 -5.94 -8.52
C SER A 52 -19.65 -5.05 -7.34
N GLN A 53 -19.27 -5.64 -6.20
CA GLN A 53 -18.81 -4.90 -5.03
C GLN A 53 -17.43 -4.27 -5.29
N ALA A 54 -16.54 -5.01 -5.98
CA ALA A 54 -15.24 -4.51 -6.39
C ALA A 54 -15.36 -3.26 -7.29
N SER A 55 -16.27 -3.29 -8.26
CA SER A 55 -16.57 -2.15 -9.15
C SER A 55 -17.11 -0.95 -8.37
N LYS A 56 -18.09 -1.16 -7.48
CA LYS A 56 -18.64 -0.09 -6.62
C LYS A 56 -17.56 0.55 -5.74
N ARG A 57 -16.67 -0.26 -5.14
CA ARG A 57 -15.55 0.26 -4.34
C ARG A 57 -14.58 1.08 -5.20
N LYS A 58 -14.16 0.59 -6.36
CA LYS A 58 -13.23 1.30 -7.25
C LYS A 58 -13.76 2.69 -7.60
N LEU A 59 -15.04 2.80 -7.95
CA LEU A 59 -15.69 4.09 -8.25
C LEU A 59 -15.67 5.04 -7.05
N ARG A 60 -16.06 4.55 -5.86
CA ARG A 60 -16.04 5.32 -4.61
C ARG A 60 -14.62 5.81 -4.25
N GLU A 61 -13.61 4.96 -4.41
CA GLU A 61 -12.21 5.31 -4.15
C GLU A 61 -11.68 6.36 -5.13
N ALA A 62 -12.02 6.25 -6.41
CA ALA A 62 -11.67 7.22 -7.43
C ALA A 62 -12.30 8.60 -7.13
N ALA A 63 -13.59 8.62 -6.78
CA ALA A 63 -14.28 9.85 -6.39
C ALA A 63 -13.62 10.51 -5.15
N ARG A 64 -13.28 9.73 -4.12
CA ARG A 64 -12.54 10.22 -2.95
C ARG A 64 -11.16 10.77 -3.31
N ARG A 65 -10.41 10.11 -4.21
CA ARG A 65 -9.11 10.60 -4.68
C ARG A 65 -9.24 11.92 -5.45
N ARG A 66 -10.24 12.05 -6.33
CA ARG A 66 -10.52 13.29 -7.08
C ARG A 66 -10.83 14.44 -6.14
N LYS A 67 -11.75 14.27 -5.19
CA LYS A 67 -12.10 15.28 -4.18
C LYS A 67 -10.88 15.74 -3.37
N ARG A 68 -10.01 14.82 -2.96
CA ARG A 68 -8.78 15.15 -2.23
C ARG A 68 -7.76 15.93 -3.07
N ARG A 69 -7.71 15.70 -4.39
CA ARG A 69 -6.83 16.46 -5.30
C ARG A 69 -7.34 17.88 -5.50
N MET A 70 -8.65 18.04 -5.74
CA MET A 70 -9.29 19.36 -5.88
C MET A 70 -9.09 20.22 -4.65
N LYS A 71 -9.36 19.69 -3.45
CA LYS A 71 -9.16 20.44 -2.21
C LYS A 71 -7.71 20.90 -2.02
N ARG A 72 -6.72 20.11 -2.46
CA ARG A 72 -5.29 20.49 -2.36
C ARG A 72 -4.89 21.56 -3.37
N SER A 73 -5.59 21.72 -4.49
CA SER A 73 -5.31 22.78 -5.46
C SER A 73 -6.00 24.11 -5.13
N GLU A 74 -6.96 24.09 -4.22
CA GLU A 74 -7.69 25.28 -3.75
C GLU A 74 -7.02 25.94 -2.53
N ASP A 75 -6.17 25.20 -1.80
CA ASP A 75 -5.24 25.70 -0.76
C ASP A 75 -3.88 26.07 -1.40
#